data_AF-A0A316NHL7-F1
#
_entry.id   AF-A0A316NHL7-F1
#
_cell.length_a   1.000
_cell.length_b   1.000
_cell.length_c   1.000
_cell.angle_alpha   90.00
_cell.angle_beta   90.00
_cell.angle_gamma   90.00
#
_symmetry.space_group_name_H-M   'P 1'
#
loop_
_entity.id
_entity.type
_entity.pdbx_description
1 polymer ?
#
loop_
_entity_poly.entity_id
_entity_poly.type
_entity_poly.pdbx_seq_one_letter_code
_entity_poly.pdbx_strand_id
1 'polypeptide(L)'
;MQINSISAQNSNNNTRPAFGAKIGTVLKFMVKEDPRLETFMKNFSKWGDSNTVVDVYNAQIGGKTQYMLRLKNNVLDGTTVPVNKEKPEFMKKNLINPFFNLTERDINWAEYSLFKRVKDFARSGGKPYLERLSNIIRSHKQEGIVFDAASAKIFNEI
;
A
#
# COMPACT_ATOMS: atom_id res chain seq x y z
N MET A 1 30.24 43.78 -19.52
CA MET A 1 30.12 42.32 -19.32
C MET A 1 28.73 42.04 -18.78
N GLN A 2 27.84 41.50 -19.61
CA GLN A 2 26.49 41.11 -19.20
C GLN A 2 26.58 39.78 -18.44
N ILE A 3 26.12 39.77 -17.19
CA ILE A 3 25.99 38.54 -16.41
C ILE A 3 24.63 37.97 -16.76
N ASN A 4 24.61 36.90 -17.56
CA ASN A 4 23.40 36.14 -17.81
C ASN A 4 22.89 35.57 -16.48
N SER A 5 21.73 36.04 -16.05
CA SER A 5 20.97 35.46 -14.95
C SER A 5 20.60 34.02 -15.32
N ILE A 6 21.17 33.06 -14.58
CA ILE A 6 20.81 31.64 -14.67
C ILE A 6 19.35 31.53 -14.23
N SER A 7 18.45 31.40 -15.20
CA SER A 7 17.08 30.97 -14.97
C SER A 7 17.12 29.54 -14.41
N ALA A 8 16.67 29.36 -13.17
CA ALA A 8 16.48 28.05 -12.58
C ALA A 8 15.50 27.25 -13.46
N GLN A 9 16.03 26.27 -14.18
CA GLN A 9 15.23 25.29 -14.89
C GLN A 9 14.45 24.44 -13.87
N ASN A 10 13.14 24.41 -14.07
CA ASN A 10 12.17 23.40 -13.63
C ASN A 10 12.74 22.26 -12.78
N SER A 11 12.41 22.28 -11.49
CA SER A 11 12.07 21.05 -10.76
C SER A 11 10.60 21.14 -10.34
N ASN A 12 9.71 20.91 -11.31
CA ASN A 12 8.36 20.45 -11.00
C ASN A 12 8.47 19.00 -10.53
N ASN A 13 8.79 18.80 -9.25
CA ASN A 13 8.62 17.53 -8.56
C ASN A 13 8.37 17.79 -7.06
N ASN A 14 7.30 18.51 -6.76
CA ASN A 14 6.68 18.43 -5.44
C ASN A 14 5.38 17.62 -5.54
N THR A 15 5.45 16.46 -6.19
CA THR A 15 4.46 15.40 -6.04
C THR A 15 4.74 14.66 -4.74
N ARG A 16 4.33 15.23 -3.61
CA ARG A 16 3.76 14.39 -2.56
C ARG A 16 2.24 14.47 -2.70
N PRO A 17 1.59 13.64 -3.55
CA PRO A 17 0.15 13.60 -3.53
C PRO A 17 -0.32 12.58 -2.49
N ALA A 18 -1.27 13.07 -1.70
CA ALA A 18 -2.24 12.35 -0.90
C ALA A 18 -1.69 11.51 0.26
N PHE A 19 -1.95 12.01 1.46
CA PHE A 19 -2.10 11.21 2.68
C PHE A 19 -2.92 9.95 2.39
N GLY A 20 -2.60 8.83 3.07
CA GLY A 20 -3.29 7.52 3.07
C GLY A 20 -3.15 6.60 1.84
N ALA A 21 -4.11 5.69 1.68
CA ALA A 21 -4.03 4.51 0.82
C ALA A 21 -4.01 4.84 -0.68
N LYS A 22 -3.27 4.03 -1.43
CA LYS A 22 -3.07 4.17 -2.88
C LYS A 22 -3.50 2.91 -3.61
N ILE A 23 -3.78 3.06 -4.90
CA ILE A 23 -4.05 1.93 -5.78
C ILE A 23 -2.76 1.43 -6.42
N GLY A 24 -2.58 0.11 -6.45
CA GLY A 24 -1.48 -0.52 -7.17
C GLY A 24 -1.69 -0.52 -8.67
N THR A 25 -0.62 -0.82 -9.41
CA THR A 25 -0.57 -0.69 -10.87
C THR A 25 -1.64 -1.53 -11.57
N VAL A 26 -1.81 -2.79 -11.18
CA VAL A 26 -2.75 -3.70 -11.84
C VAL A 26 -4.18 -3.21 -11.66
N LEU A 27 -4.54 -2.90 -10.42
CA LEU A 27 -5.86 -2.37 -10.09
C LEU A 27 -6.12 -1.04 -10.81
N LYS A 28 -5.13 -0.14 -10.83
CA LYS A 28 -5.21 1.13 -11.56
C LYS A 28 -5.55 0.94 -13.04
N PHE A 29 -4.89 0.01 -13.72
CA PHE A 29 -5.20 -0.29 -15.13
C PHE A 29 -6.63 -0.81 -15.31
N MET A 30 -7.15 -1.59 -14.36
CA MET A 30 -8.49 -2.16 -14.44
C MET A 30 -9.61 -1.13 -14.24
N VAL A 31 -9.37 -0.10 -13.43
CA VAL A 31 -10.40 0.88 -13.07
C VAL A 31 -10.23 2.24 -13.74
N LYS A 32 -9.20 2.44 -14.58
CA LYS A 32 -8.84 3.74 -15.17
C LYS A 32 -9.97 4.41 -15.98
N GLU A 33 -10.91 3.61 -16.51
CA GLU A 33 -12.04 4.08 -17.33
C GLU A 33 -13.37 4.01 -16.56
N ASP A 34 -13.37 3.59 -15.29
CA ASP A 34 -14.58 3.51 -14.48
C ASP A 34 -14.98 4.92 -13.97
N PRO A 35 -16.22 5.37 -14.22
CA PRO A 35 -16.67 6.71 -13.84
C PRO A 35 -16.66 6.96 -12.32
N ARG A 36 -16.68 5.90 -11.49
CA ARG A 36 -16.62 6.03 -10.03
C ARG A 36 -15.23 6.39 -9.52
N LEU A 37 -14.19 6.25 -10.35
CA LEU A 37 -12.79 6.34 -9.92
C LEU A 37 -12.47 7.66 -9.23
N GLU A 38 -12.81 8.79 -9.86
CA GLU A 38 -12.43 10.10 -9.33
C GLU A 38 -13.04 10.34 -7.94
N THR A 39 -14.34 10.12 -7.79
CA THR A 39 -15.07 10.30 -6.53
C THR A 39 -14.57 9.32 -5.47
N PHE A 40 -14.35 8.06 -5.83
CA PHE A 40 -13.84 7.07 -4.90
C PHE A 40 -12.43 7.45 -4.40
N MET A 41 -11.52 7.85 -5.30
CA MET A 41 -10.14 8.20 -4.94
C MET A 41 -10.04 9.41 -4.00
N LYS A 42 -10.98 10.38 -4.08
CA LYS A 42 -11.06 11.52 -3.14
C LYS A 42 -11.27 11.08 -1.69
N ASN A 43 -11.97 9.97 -1.48
CA ASN A 43 -12.20 9.39 -0.16
C ASN A 43 -11.13 8.36 0.18
N PHE A 44 -10.88 7.42 -0.74
CA PHE A 44 -9.94 6.32 -0.58
C PHE A 44 -8.54 6.78 -0.21
N SER A 45 -8.09 7.90 -0.78
CA SER A 45 -6.79 8.44 -0.42
C SER A 45 -6.70 8.73 1.08
N LYS A 46 -7.76 9.19 1.74
CA LYS A 46 -7.71 9.57 3.16
C LYS A 46 -7.67 8.39 4.14
N TRP A 47 -7.72 7.14 3.66
CA TRP A 47 -7.82 5.96 4.50
C TRP A 47 -6.45 5.37 4.82
N GLY A 48 -6.23 4.92 6.05
CA GLY A 48 -5.00 4.23 6.44
C GLY A 48 -3.71 5.05 6.35
N ASP A 49 -2.58 4.34 6.37
CA ASP A 49 -1.21 4.84 6.27
C ASP A 49 -0.86 5.32 4.86
N SER A 50 -0.07 6.40 4.77
CA SER A 50 0.38 6.98 3.50
C SER A 50 1.19 6.03 2.59
N ASN A 51 1.69 4.91 3.11
CA ASN A 51 2.41 3.88 2.35
C ASN A 51 1.56 2.67 2.01
N THR A 52 0.28 2.69 2.36
CA THR A 52 -0.64 1.60 2.07
C THR A 52 -1.01 1.57 0.59
N VAL A 53 -1.01 0.37 0.04
CA VAL A 53 -1.34 0.11 -1.36
C VAL A 53 -2.32 -1.06 -1.44
N VAL A 54 -3.48 -0.80 -2.05
CA VAL A 54 -4.45 -1.85 -2.42
C VAL A 54 -4.23 -2.23 -3.88
N ASP A 55 -4.05 -3.51 -4.13
CA ASP A 55 -3.83 -4.03 -5.49
C ASP A 55 -4.45 -5.42 -5.65
N VAL A 56 -4.43 -5.92 -6.89
CA VAL A 56 -4.82 -7.30 -7.19
C VAL A 56 -3.69 -8.26 -6.85
N TYR A 57 -4.06 -9.41 -6.31
CA TYR A 57 -3.19 -10.57 -6.12
C TYR A 57 -3.88 -11.82 -6.64
N ASN A 58 -3.09 -12.79 -7.09
CA ASN A 58 -3.56 -14.10 -7.51
C ASN A 58 -3.01 -15.19 -6.59
N ALA A 59 -3.87 -16.15 -6.25
CA ALA A 59 -3.52 -17.33 -5.47
C ALA A 59 -3.99 -18.58 -6.21
N GLN A 60 -3.28 -19.70 -6.00
CA GLN A 60 -3.79 -21.02 -6.39
C GLN A 60 -4.64 -21.57 -5.24
N ILE A 61 -5.94 -21.72 -5.48
CA ILE A 61 -6.92 -22.21 -4.50
C ILE A 61 -7.67 -23.37 -5.15
N GLY A 62 -7.56 -24.57 -4.58
CA GLY A 62 -8.19 -25.78 -5.13
C GLY A 62 -7.75 -26.10 -6.57
N GLY A 63 -6.47 -25.85 -6.90
CA GLY A 63 -5.91 -26.08 -8.24
C GLY A 63 -6.34 -25.07 -9.31
N LYS A 64 -7.07 -24.01 -8.93
CA LYS A 64 -7.49 -22.94 -9.84
C LYS A 64 -6.88 -21.61 -9.41
N THR A 65 -6.47 -20.81 -10.38
CA THR A 65 -6.07 -19.42 -10.13
C THR A 65 -7.30 -18.60 -9.76
N GLN A 66 -7.24 -17.98 -8.59
CA GLN A 66 -8.24 -17.04 -8.11
C GLN A 66 -7.59 -15.70 -7.80
N TYR A 67 -8.36 -14.63 -7.89
CA TYR A 67 -7.94 -13.25 -7.75
C TYR A 67 -8.61 -12.61 -6.54
N MET A 68 -7.85 -11.81 -5.80
CA MET A 68 -8.33 -11.08 -4.62
C MET A 68 -7.74 -9.67 -4.60
N LEU A 69 -8.37 -8.78 -3.85
CA LEU A 69 -7.76 -7.53 -3.42
C LEU A 69 -6.86 -7.82 -2.22
N ARG A 70 -5.64 -7.27 -2.27
CA ARG A 70 -4.68 -7.31 -1.18
C ARG A 70 -4.29 -5.91 -0.76
N LEU A 71 -3.94 -5.79 0.50
CA LEU A 71 -3.25 -4.65 1.05
C LEU A 71 -1.78 -5.01 1.25
N LYS A 72 -0.90 -4.13 0.80
CA LYS A 72 0.53 -4.13 1.10
C LYS A 72 0.94 -2.75 1.62
N ASN A 73 2.08 -2.66 2.27
CA ASN A 73 2.67 -1.38 2.67
C ASN A 73 4.06 -1.25 2.04
N ASN A 74 4.37 -0.10 1.44
CA ASN A 74 5.63 0.10 0.71
C ASN A 74 6.87 0.13 1.62
N VAL A 75 6.70 0.29 2.93
CA VAL A 75 7.80 0.22 3.91
C VAL A 75 8.09 -1.22 4.33
N LEU A 76 7.13 -2.13 4.17
CA LEU A 76 7.19 -3.49 4.71
C LEU A 76 7.67 -4.51 3.67
N ASP A 77 8.33 -5.55 4.16
CA ASP A 77 8.91 -6.61 3.36
C ASP A 77 7.85 -7.47 2.67
N GLY A 78 7.45 -7.11 1.45
CA GLY A 78 6.66 -7.92 0.51
C GLY A 78 5.34 -8.51 1.04
N THR A 79 5.00 -8.21 2.29
CA THR A 79 3.98 -8.88 3.07
C THR A 79 2.67 -8.27 2.70
N THR A 80 1.68 -9.13 2.47
CA THR A 80 0.37 -8.70 2.03
C THR A 80 -0.71 -9.43 2.82
N VAL A 81 -1.86 -8.81 2.93
CA VAL A 81 -3.06 -9.41 3.51
C VAL A 81 -4.25 -9.19 2.58
N PRO A 82 -5.16 -10.16 2.46
CA PRO A 82 -6.39 -9.97 1.69
C PRO A 82 -7.29 -8.91 2.35
N VAL A 83 -7.83 -8.01 1.53
CA VAL A 83 -8.80 -6.99 1.94
C VAL A 83 -10.23 -7.53 1.83
N ASN A 84 -10.52 -8.31 0.79
CA ASN A 84 -11.81 -8.94 0.56
C ASN A 84 -11.78 -10.46 0.88
N LYS A 85 -11.50 -10.81 2.15
CA LYS A 85 -11.17 -12.19 2.58
C LYS A 85 -12.16 -13.28 2.13
N GLU A 86 -13.43 -12.94 1.89
CA GLU A 86 -14.49 -13.94 1.67
C GLU A 86 -14.87 -14.14 0.19
N LYS A 87 -14.29 -13.40 -0.76
CA LYS A 87 -14.73 -13.44 -2.17
C LYS A 87 -13.56 -13.47 -3.16
N PRO A 88 -12.79 -14.57 -3.20
CA PRO A 88 -11.87 -14.79 -4.31
C PRO A 88 -12.64 -14.96 -5.63
N GLU A 89 -12.16 -14.30 -6.67
CA GLU A 89 -12.79 -14.23 -7.98
C GLU A 89 -12.02 -15.05 -9.02
N PHE A 90 -12.72 -15.68 -9.97
CA PHE A 90 -12.04 -16.39 -11.06
C PHE A 90 -11.54 -15.45 -12.17
N MET A 91 -12.07 -14.22 -12.23
CA MET A 91 -11.67 -13.22 -13.22
C MET A 91 -11.31 -11.91 -12.51
N LYS A 92 -10.15 -11.32 -12.87
CA LYS A 92 -9.69 -10.04 -12.31
C LYS A 92 -10.75 -8.96 -12.41
N LYS A 93 -11.44 -8.83 -13.55
CA LYS A 93 -12.48 -7.81 -13.78
C LYS A 93 -13.60 -7.82 -12.74
N ASN A 94 -13.88 -8.97 -12.12
CA ASN A 94 -14.91 -9.07 -11.10
C ASN A 94 -14.51 -8.36 -9.79
N LEU A 95 -13.23 -8.03 -9.60
CA LEU A 95 -12.73 -7.29 -8.45
C LEU A 95 -12.99 -5.78 -8.53
N ILE A 96 -13.45 -5.25 -9.67
CA ILE A 96 -13.74 -3.83 -9.85
C ILE A 96 -14.84 -3.38 -8.87
N ASN A 97 -15.96 -4.10 -8.80
CA ASN A 97 -17.05 -3.76 -7.86
C ASN A 97 -16.64 -3.92 -6.39
N PRO A 98 -16.01 -5.04 -5.97
CA PRO A 98 -15.41 -5.16 -4.65
C PRO A 98 -14.49 -4.00 -4.27
N PHE A 99 -13.67 -3.51 -5.20
CA PHE A 99 -12.79 -2.36 -4.95
C PHE A 99 -13.57 -1.09 -4.65
N PHE A 100 -14.58 -0.76 -5.47
CA PHE A 100 -15.41 0.43 -5.24
C PHE A 100 -16.32 0.33 -4.01
N ASN A 101 -16.55 -0.88 -3.50
CA ASN A 101 -17.32 -1.12 -2.29
C ASN A 101 -16.45 -1.14 -1.02
N LEU A 102 -15.13 -0.99 -1.13
CA LEU A 102 -14.27 -0.90 0.04
C LEU A 102 -14.64 0.33 0.88
N THR A 103 -14.50 0.16 2.19
CA THR A 103 -14.68 1.20 3.19
C THR A 103 -13.38 1.48 3.91
N GLU A 104 -13.31 2.62 4.60
CA GLU A 104 -12.19 2.93 5.49
C GLU A 104 -11.95 1.82 6.53
N ARG A 105 -13.04 1.23 7.05
CA ARG A 105 -12.96 0.13 8.02
C ARG A 105 -12.24 -1.08 7.45
N ASP A 106 -12.48 -1.43 6.18
CA ASP A 106 -11.83 -2.56 5.52
C ASP A 106 -10.32 -2.34 5.40
N ILE A 107 -9.92 -1.10 5.05
CA ILE A 107 -8.51 -0.71 4.95
C ILE A 107 -7.85 -0.74 6.32
N ASN A 108 -8.40 -0.05 7.32
CA ASN A 108 -7.82 0.03 8.65
C ASN A 108 -7.71 -1.35 9.31
N TRP A 109 -8.69 -2.24 9.10
CA TRP A 109 -8.62 -3.60 9.60
C TRP A 109 -7.54 -4.43 8.88
N ALA A 110 -7.41 -4.27 7.55
CA ALA A 110 -6.37 -4.94 6.79
C ALA A 110 -4.98 -4.44 7.18
N GLU A 111 -4.79 -3.14 7.39
CA GLU A 111 -3.54 -2.58 7.93
C GLU A 111 -3.20 -3.13 9.30
N TYR A 112 -4.14 -3.10 10.24
CA TYR A 112 -3.95 -3.68 11.55
C TYR A 112 -3.54 -5.15 11.46
N SER A 113 -4.21 -5.92 10.59
CA SER A 113 -3.88 -7.33 10.35
C SER A 113 -2.48 -7.50 9.76
N LEU A 114 -2.09 -6.65 8.81
CA LEU A 114 -0.77 -6.67 8.18
C LEU A 114 0.34 -6.34 9.20
N PHE A 115 0.18 -5.24 9.93
CA PHE A 115 1.17 -4.77 10.89
C PHE A 115 1.32 -5.74 12.06
N LYS A 116 0.20 -6.26 12.57
CA LYS A 116 0.22 -7.32 13.58
C LYS A 116 0.97 -8.55 13.06
N ARG A 117 0.65 -9.02 11.84
CA ARG A 117 1.33 -10.16 11.23
C ARG A 117 2.84 -9.94 11.16
N VAL A 118 3.29 -8.81 10.61
CA VAL A 118 4.72 -8.50 10.49
C VAL A 118 5.40 -8.42 11.86
N LYS A 119 4.77 -7.74 12.83
CA LYS A 119 5.29 -7.64 14.20
C LYS A 119 5.38 -9.00 14.89
N ASP A 120 4.37 -9.84 14.76
CA ASP A 120 4.35 -11.18 15.34
C ASP A 120 5.43 -12.08 14.69
N PHE A 121 5.61 -11.98 13.37
CA PHE A 121 6.72 -12.66 12.66
C PHE A 121 8.09 -12.12 13.07
N ALA A 122 8.23 -10.81 13.33
CA ALA A 122 9.48 -10.25 13.83
C ALA A 122 9.86 -10.78 15.21
N ARG A 123 8.85 -10.95 16.09
CA ARG A 123 9.05 -11.48 17.45
C ARG A 123 9.28 -13.00 17.47
N SER A 124 8.61 -13.75 16.60
CA SER A 124 8.66 -15.23 16.60
C SER A 124 9.66 -15.83 15.60
N GLY A 125 9.95 -15.14 14.49
CA GLY A 125 10.77 -15.62 13.37
C GLY A 125 12.28 -15.57 13.62
N GLY A 126 12.71 -15.10 14.79
CA GLY A 126 14.11 -15.03 15.21
C GLY A 126 14.89 -13.84 14.64
N LYS A 127 16.13 -13.68 15.12
CA LYS A 127 17.01 -12.55 14.79
C LYS A 127 17.15 -12.24 13.29
N PRO A 128 17.27 -13.24 12.37
CA PRO A 128 17.48 -12.93 10.96
C PRO A 128 16.33 -12.17 10.31
N TYR A 129 15.08 -12.48 10.66
CA TYR A 129 13.92 -11.78 10.11
C TYR A 129 13.78 -10.38 10.72
N LEU A 130 14.02 -10.26 12.03
CA LEU A 130 14.03 -8.98 12.73
C LEU A 130 15.05 -8.02 12.11
N GLU A 131 16.31 -8.44 11.99
CA GLU A 131 17.38 -7.62 11.39
C GLU A 131 17.05 -7.23 9.96
N ARG A 132 16.52 -8.16 9.15
CA ARG A 132 16.09 -7.86 7.78
C ARG A 132 14.98 -6.81 7.75
N LEU A 133 13.97 -6.94 8.61
CA LEU A 133 12.88 -5.98 8.70
C LEU A 133 13.38 -4.60 9.14
N SER A 134 14.21 -4.53 10.18
CA SER A 134 14.79 -3.26 10.66
C SER A 134 15.70 -2.62 9.60
N ASN A 135 16.42 -3.43 8.80
CA ASN A 135 17.21 -2.95 7.66
C ASN A 135 16.33 -2.35 6.56
N ILE A 136 15.23 -3.00 6.20
CA ILE A 136 14.27 -2.51 5.20
C ILE A 136 13.64 -1.19 5.66
N ILE A 137 13.13 -1.14 6.89
CA ILE A 137 12.51 0.07 7.46
C ILE A 137 13.53 1.22 7.49
N ARG A 138 14.77 0.95 7.91
CA ARG A 138 15.85 1.94 7.93
C ARG A 138 16.24 2.44 6.54
N SER A 139 16.31 1.54 5.54
CA SER A 139 16.59 1.91 4.14
C SER A 139 15.52 2.85 3.59
N HIS A 140 14.24 2.50 3.76
CA HIS A 140 13.14 3.37 3.32
C HIS A 140 13.10 4.71 4.05
N LYS A 141 13.45 4.72 5.35
CA LYS A 141 13.58 5.98 6.11
C LYS A 141 14.67 6.90 5.53
N GLN A 142 15.79 6.34 5.06
CA GLN A 142 16.85 7.11 4.38
C GLN A 142 16.37 7.68 3.04
N GLU A 143 15.44 7.01 2.36
CA GLU A 143 14.78 7.47 1.13
C GLU A 143 13.63 8.46 1.40
N GLY A 144 13.33 8.79 2.66
CA GLY A 144 12.24 9.68 3.05
C GLY A 144 10.85 9.03 3.01
N ILE A 145 10.78 7.70 2.88
CA ILE A 145 9.58 6.88 2.94
C ILE A 145 9.43 6.37 4.37
N VAL A 146 8.47 6.93 5.11
CA VAL A 146 8.28 6.65 6.54
C VAL A 146 6.81 6.38 6.82
N PHE A 147 6.56 5.55 7.84
CA PHE A 147 5.23 5.37 8.40
C PHE A 147 4.64 6.68 8.92
N ASP A 148 3.31 6.77 8.87
CA ASP A 148 2.60 7.83 9.57
C ASP A 148 2.72 7.64 11.09
N ALA A 149 2.49 8.70 11.88
CA ALA A 149 2.77 8.71 13.30
C ALA A 149 2.09 7.56 14.10
N ALA A 150 0.89 7.14 13.70
CA ALA A 150 0.18 6.03 14.32
C ALA A 150 0.84 4.68 14.00
N SER A 151 1.14 4.42 12.72
CA SER A 151 1.80 3.21 12.25
C SER A 151 3.23 3.09 12.77
N ALA A 152 3.96 4.20 12.87
CA ALA A 152 5.32 4.25 13.40
C ALA A 152 5.39 3.72 14.84
N LYS A 153 4.40 4.05 15.69
CA LYS A 153 4.35 3.54 17.08
C LYS A 153 4.34 2.01 17.17
N ILE A 154 3.78 1.32 16.17
CA ILE A 154 3.71 -0.15 16.15
C ILE A 154 5.11 -0.76 15.96
N PHE A 155 5.97 -0.07 15.22
CA PHE A 155 7.31 -0.52 14.84
C PHE A 155 8.43 0.13 15.65
N ASN A 156 8.14 1.08 16.54
CA ASN A 156 9.15 1.72 17.42
C ASN A 156 9.83 0.74 18.40
N GLU A 157 9.22 -0.42 18.64
CA GLU A 157 9.72 -1.47 19.55
C GLU A 157 10.41 -2.63 18.80
N ILE A 158 10.62 -2.51 17.49
CA ILE A 158 11.24 -3.49 16.60
C ILE A 158 12.61 -2.95 16.14
#